data_AF-A0A7W2A725-F1
#
_entry.id   AF-A0A7W2A725-F1
#
_cell.length_a   1.000
_cell.length_b   1.000
_cell.length_c   1.000
_cell.angle_alpha   90.00
_cell.angle_beta   90.00
_cell.angle_gamma   90.00
#
_symmetry.space_group_name_H-M   'P 1'
#
loop_
_entity.id
_entity.type
_entity.pdbx_description
1 polymer ?
#
loop_
_entity_poly.entity_id
_entity_poly.type
_entity_poly.pdbx_seq_one_letter_code
_entity_poly.pdbx_strand_id
1 'polypeptide(L)' 'MFKARRVVGNRKRILRKHWAIGRKMFRGAVGSLKHEGIYLTNTEQELLRAYCEGRITEDEYNRKALELVMKG' A
#
# COMPACT_ATOMS: atom_id res chain seq x y z
N MET A 1 -27.91 26.77 -12.50
CA MET A 1 -26.95 25.85 -13.16
C MET A 1 -25.57 26.03 -12.51
N PHE A 2 -24.69 25.00 -12.49
CA PHE A 2 -23.30 25.00 -11.95
C PHE A 2 -23.06 24.64 -10.46
N LYS A 3 -23.37 23.40 -10.04
CA LYS A 3 -22.78 22.82 -8.79
C LYS A 3 -22.08 21.46 -8.95
N ALA A 4 -22.11 20.83 -10.13
CA ALA A 4 -21.55 19.48 -10.32
C ALA A 4 -20.03 19.42 -10.57
N ARG A 5 -19.38 20.54 -10.96
CA ARG A 5 -17.99 20.50 -11.48
C ARG A 5 -16.90 20.51 -10.39
N ARG A 6 -17.15 20.99 -9.16
CA ARG A 6 -16.14 21.06 -8.09
C ARG A 6 -15.88 19.74 -7.34
N VAL A 7 -16.86 18.83 -7.32
CA VAL A 7 -16.77 17.58 -6.54
C VAL A 7 -15.78 16.58 -7.16
N VAL A 8 -15.63 16.61 -8.49
CA VAL A 8 -14.73 15.71 -9.24
C VAL A 8 -13.25 16.09 -9.08
N GLY A 9 -12.95 17.40 -9.03
CA GLY A 9 -11.58 17.89 -8.82
C GLY A 9 -11.00 17.56 -7.44
N ASN A 10 -11.85 17.55 -6.41
CA ASN A 10 -11.42 17.30 -5.03
C ASN A 10 -11.08 15.82 -4.78
N ARG A 11 -11.85 14.88 -5.35
CA ARG A 11 -11.58 13.43 -5.25
C ARG A 11 -10.23 13.06 -5.87
N LYS A 12 -9.90 13.59 -7.06
CA LYS A 12 -8.58 13.36 -7.69
C LYS A 12 -7.42 13.89 -6.86
N ARG A 13 -7.63 14.93 -6.05
CA ARG A 13 -6.61 15.51 -5.16
C ARG A 13 -6.41 14.66 -3.90
N ILE A 14 -7.49 14.17 -3.31
CA ILE A 14 -7.47 13.28 -2.14
C ILE A 14 -6.82 11.93 -2.51
N LEU A 15 -7.22 11.34 -3.64
CA LEU A 15 -6.63 10.10 -4.14
C LEU A 15 -5.13 10.24 -4.43
N ARG A 16 -4.67 11.38 -4.99
CA ARG A 16 -3.24 11.65 -5.19
C ARG A 16 -2.47 11.81 -3.87
N LYS A 17 -3.08 12.41 -2.84
CA LYS A 17 -2.46 12.52 -1.51
C LYS A 17 -2.33 11.15 -0.83
N HIS A 18 -3.37 10.33 -0.83
CA HIS A 18 -3.31 8.97 -0.27
C HIS A 18 -2.27 8.10 -0.98
N TRP A 19 -2.19 8.18 -2.31
CA TRP A 19 -1.17 7.48 -3.09
C TRP A 19 0.27 7.92 -2.73
N ALA A 20 0.49 9.21 -2.45
CA ALA A 20 1.80 9.71 -2.02
C ALA A 20 2.17 9.24 -0.61
N ILE A 21 1.19 9.15 0.30
CA ILE A 21 1.38 8.65 1.67
C ILE A 21 1.74 7.16 1.64
N GLY A 22 1.00 6.34 0.88
CA GLY A 22 1.27 4.90 0.76
C GLY A 22 2.66 4.60 0.19
N ARG A 23 3.14 5.38 -0.78
CA ARG A 23 4.52 5.25 -1.30
C ARG A 23 5.59 5.56 -0.26
N LYS A 24 5.36 6.57 0.61
CA LYS A 24 6.31 6.91 1.67
C LYS A 24 6.34 5.82 2.75
N MET A 25 5.19 5.29 3.14
CA MET A 25 5.08 4.17 4.07
C MET A 25 5.78 2.91 3.53
N PHE A 26 5.53 2.55 2.27
CA PHE A 26 6.18 1.41 1.62
C PHE A 26 7.70 1.55 1.60
N ARG A 27 8.25 2.71 1.20
CA ARG A 27 9.70 2.94 1.21
C ARG A 27 10.29 2.88 2.62
N GLY A 28 9.58 3.39 3.62
CA GLY A 28 9.99 3.31 5.02
C GLY A 28 10.08 1.86 5.49
N ALA A 29 9.01 1.09 5.30
CA ALA A 29 8.95 -0.32 5.69
C ALA A 29 10.04 -1.16 5.01
N VAL A 30 10.20 -1.04 3.69
CA VAL A 30 11.26 -1.75 2.96
C VAL A 30 12.66 -1.29 3.39
N GLY A 31 12.83 0.00 3.70
CA GLY A 31 14.09 0.53 4.22
C GLY A 31 14.48 -0.10 5.55
N SER A 32 13.55 -0.15 6.51
CA SER A 32 13.76 -0.79 7.81
C SER A 32 14.12 -2.27 7.67
N LEU A 33 13.36 -3.02 6.86
CA LEU A 33 13.63 -4.45 6.61
C LEU A 33 15.03 -4.67 6.02
N LYS A 34 15.47 -3.81 5.09
CA LYS A 34 16.83 -3.87 4.54
C LYS A 34 17.91 -3.61 5.58
N HIS A 35 17.69 -2.68 6.51
CA HIS A 35 18.63 -2.44 7.61
C HIS A 35 18.75 -3.65 8.54
N GLU A 36 17.69 -4.45 8.66
CA GLU A 36 17.65 -5.72 9.40
C GLU A 36 18.17 -6.91 8.58
N GLY A 37 18.60 -6.70 7.33
CA GLY A 37 19.07 -7.77 6.44
C GLY A 37 17.95 -8.63 5.85
N ILE A 38 16.69 -8.21 5.98
CA ILE A 38 15.52 -8.90 5.46
C ILE A 38 15.22 -8.39 4.05
N TYR A 39 15.15 -9.33 3.09
CA TYR A 39 14.87 -9.04 1.69
C TYR A 39 13.55 -9.69 1.28
N LEU A 40 12.55 -8.86 1.01
CA LEU A 40 11.25 -9.30 0.52
C LEU A 40 11.34 -9.73 -0.94
N THR A 41 10.73 -10.87 -1.28
CA THR A 41 10.46 -11.30 -2.65
C THR A 41 9.54 -10.32 -3.38
N ASN A 42 9.47 -10.42 -4.71
CA ASN A 42 8.58 -9.57 -5.52
C ASN A 42 7.11 -9.67 -5.07
N THR A 43 6.66 -10.87 -4.71
CA THR A 43 5.29 -11.13 -4.26
C THR A 43 5.00 -10.49 -2.91
N GLU A 44 5.92 -10.59 -1.95
CA GLU A 44 5.79 -9.95 -0.64
C GLU A 44 5.83 -8.41 -0.74
N GLN A 45 6.66 -7.87 -1.63
CA GLN A 45 6.69 -6.43 -1.91
C GLN A 45 5.36 -5.94 -2.50
N GLU A 46 4.74 -6.71 -3.38
CA GLU A 46 3.43 -6.36 -3.94
C GLU A 46 2.34 -6.38 -2.87
N LEU A 47 2.35 -7.38 -2.00
CA LEU A 47 1.42 -7.48 -0.86
C LEU A 47 1.57 -6.31 0.11
N LEU A 48 2.81 -5.98 0.50
CA LEU A 48 3.10 -4.84 1.38
C LEU A 48 2.70 -3.51 0.74
N ARG A 49 2.89 -3.37 -0.58
CA ARG A 49 2.43 -2.18 -1.31
C ARG A 49 0.91 -2.06 -1.29
N ALA A 50 0.18 -3.16 -1.53
CA ALA A 50 -1.27 -3.16 -1.51
C ALA A 50 -1.82 -2.72 -0.14
N TYR A 51 -1.19 -3.16 0.95
CA TYR A 51 -1.53 -2.73 2.31
C TYR A 51 -1.23 -1.24 2.53
N CYS A 52 -0.03 -0.80 2.19
CA CYS A 52 0.40 0.60 2.33
C CYS A 52 -0.45 1.58 1.49
N GLU A 53 -0.97 1.14 0.34
CA GLU A 53 -1.87 1.93 -0.50
C GLU A 53 -3.33 1.87 -0.04
N GLY A 54 -3.65 1.11 1.01
CA GLY A 54 -5.00 0.95 1.55
C GLY A 54 -5.94 0.18 0.63
N ARG A 55 -5.40 -0.67 -0.26
CA ARG A 55 -6.22 -1.51 -1.17
C ARG A 55 -6.72 -2.78 -0.49
N ILE A 56 -6.02 -3.23 0.54
CA ILE A 56 -6.36 -4.39 1.36
C ILE A 56 -6.34 -3.99 2.82
N THR A 57 -7.13 -4.69 3.63
CA THR A 57 -7.15 -4.53 5.08
C THR A 57 -5.97 -5.26 5.74
N GLU A 58 -5.74 -4.97 7.03
CA GLU A 58 -4.70 -5.65 7.82
C GLU A 58 -4.98 -7.17 7.95
N ASP A 59 -6.24 -7.57 8.14
CA ASP A 59 -6.63 -9.00 8.21
C ASP A 59 -6.30 -9.73 6.89
N GLU A 60 -6.64 -9.11 5.75
CA GLU A 60 -6.31 -9.65 4.43
C GLU A 60 -4.81 -9.71 4.18
N TYR A 61 -4.06 -8.70 4.65
CA TYR A 61 -2.60 -8.70 4.57
C TYR A 61 -2.02 -9.88 5.36
N ASN A 62 -2.43 -10.06 6.62
CA ASN A 62 -1.95 -11.14 7.48
C ASN A 62 -2.28 -12.51 6.91
N ARG A 63 -3.51 -12.71 6.41
CA ARG A 63 -3.92 -13.97 5.80
C ARG A 63 -3.07 -14.30 4.57
N LYS A 64 -2.90 -13.35 3.65
CA LYS A 64 -2.09 -13.55 2.44
C LYS A 64 -0.61 -13.73 2.74
N ALA A 65 -0.08 -13.03 3.74
CA ALA A 65 1.29 -13.21 4.19
C ALA A 65 1.51 -14.62 4.74
N LEU A 66 0.58 -15.13 5.55
CA LEU A 66 0.63 -16.50 6.07
C LEU A 66 0.55 -17.54 4.94
N GLU A 67 -0.34 -17.34 3.97
CA GLU A 67 -0.45 -18.22 2.80
C GLU A 67 0.83 -18.26 1.96
N LEU A 68 1.56 -17.14 1.84
CA LEU A 68 2.84 -17.08 1.12
C LEU A 68 3.90 -17.92 1.84
N VAL A 69 3.98 -17.85 3.16
CA VAL A 69 4.91 -18.66 3.96
C VAL A 69 4.58 -20.14 3.89
N MET A 70 3.29 -20.51 3.86
CA MET A 70 2.87 -21.91 3.80
C MET A 70 3.06 -22.56 2.42
N LYS A 71 3.17 -21.76 1.35
CA LYS A 71 3.33 -22.23 -0.03
C LYS A 71 4.78 -22.18 -0.54
N GLY A 72 5.66 -21.43 0.12
CA GLY A 72 7.09 -21.36 -0.16
C GLY A 72 7.87 -22.46 0.55
#